data_AF-A0A936SPL2-F1
#
_entry.id   AF-A0A936SPL2-F1
#
_cell.length_a   1.000
_cell.length_b   1.000
_cell.length_c   1.000
_cell.angle_alpha   90.00
_cell.angle_beta   90.00
_cell.angle_gamma   90.00
#
_symmetry.space_group_name_H-M   'P 1'
#
loop_
_entity.id
_entity.type
_entity.pdbx_description
1 polymer ?
#
loop_
_entity_poly.entity_id
_entity_poly.type
_entity_poly.pdbx_seq_one_letter_code
_entity_poly.pdbx_strand_id
1 'polypeptide(L)'
;MLTPTDAQIQNAATLAVTTFGLGIAHARRLQATTAGAALLTLLSNVAAKQFPERAAEFYQAKAVLLSLTICLATDWWATPHAYGDYADTVVYVETSFARFAFHCRAADPLLANLLRDAPTSPRGWSGLALQAYALQLVAGYLAGPATAAEIIAAAEQRHGGDGGAGQPHRA
;
A
#
# COMPACT_ATOMS: atom_id res chain seq x y z
N MET A 1 -9.24 -6.49 22.99
CA MET A 1 -9.52 -5.65 21.81
C MET A 1 -8.30 -4.79 21.57
N LEU A 2 -7.68 -4.87 20.39
CA LEU A 2 -6.47 -4.11 20.10
C LEU A 2 -6.76 -3.10 18.99
N THR A 3 -7.10 -1.88 19.39
CA THR A 3 -7.01 -0.72 18.50
C THR A 3 -5.56 -0.22 18.57
N PRO A 4 -4.87 0.01 17.44
CA PRO A 4 -3.55 0.58 17.49
C PRO A 4 -3.56 1.94 18.20
N THR A 5 -2.60 2.16 19.08
CA THR A 5 -2.38 3.48 19.71
C THR A 5 -1.72 4.44 18.71
N ASP A 6 -1.84 5.73 18.95
CA ASP A 6 -1.15 6.76 18.14
C ASP A 6 0.37 6.52 18.08
N ALA A 7 0.96 6.03 19.18
CA ALA A 7 2.38 5.67 19.22
C ALA A 7 2.70 4.48 18.30
N GLN A 8 1.85 3.43 18.29
CA GLN A 8 2.02 2.30 17.39
C GLN A 8 1.88 2.73 15.93
N ILE A 9 0.90 3.58 15.62
CA ILE A 9 0.68 4.14 14.28
C ILE A 9 1.89 4.96 13.83
N GLN A 10 2.35 5.88 14.66
CA GLN A 10 3.49 6.74 14.33
C GLN A 10 4.78 5.92 14.16
N ASN A 11 5.00 4.90 14.98
CA ASN A 11 6.15 4.01 14.86
C ASN A 11 6.11 3.19 13.57
N ALA A 12 4.95 2.59 13.25
CA ALA A 12 4.77 1.81 12.01
C ALA A 12 4.97 2.68 10.77
N ALA A 13 4.41 3.89 10.76
CA ALA A 13 4.57 4.84 9.66
C ALA A 13 6.01 5.32 9.52
N THR A 14 6.69 5.60 10.65
CA THR A 14 8.10 6.01 10.66
C THR A 14 8.97 4.89 10.09
N LEU A 15 8.77 3.65 10.55
CA LEU A 15 9.45 2.47 10.04
C LEU A 15 9.26 2.33 8.51
N ALA A 16 8.02 2.47 8.02
CA ALA A 16 7.73 2.36 6.59
C ALA A 16 8.48 3.40 5.76
N VAL A 17 8.51 4.67 6.18
CA VAL A 17 9.16 5.74 5.40
C VAL A 17 10.69 5.70 5.50
N THR A 18 11.26 5.45 6.68
CA THR A 18 12.72 5.48 6.86
C THR A 18 13.42 4.30 6.19
N THR A 19 12.74 3.15 6.09
CA THR A 19 13.25 1.97 5.36
C THR A 19 13.59 2.28 3.90
N PHE A 20 12.90 3.24 3.29
CA PHE A 20 13.13 3.68 1.92
C PHE A 20 13.79 5.05 1.81
N GLY A 21 14.44 5.52 2.88
CA GLY A 21 15.16 6.80 2.88
C GLY A 21 14.28 8.04 2.81
N LEU A 22 12.96 7.91 3.05
CA LEU A 22 12.05 9.06 3.09
C LEU A 22 12.12 9.75 4.46
N GLY A 23 11.99 11.08 4.46
CA GLY A 23 12.03 11.88 5.69
C GLY A 23 10.87 11.59 6.64
N ILE A 24 11.13 11.61 7.94
CA ILE A 24 10.15 11.31 9.02
C ILE A 24 8.92 12.24 8.94
N ALA A 25 9.08 13.47 8.46
CA ALA A 25 7.96 14.40 8.26
C ALA A 25 6.88 13.84 7.30
N HIS A 26 7.27 13.00 6.33
CA HIS A 26 6.32 12.35 5.43
C HIS A 26 5.45 11.32 6.14
N ALA A 27 5.93 10.67 7.20
CA ALA A 27 5.13 9.71 7.97
C ALA A 27 3.84 10.35 8.49
N ARG A 28 3.95 11.52 9.13
CA ARG A 28 2.79 12.25 9.67
C ARG A 28 1.85 12.75 8.57
N ARG A 29 2.43 13.30 7.49
CA ARG A 29 1.64 13.79 6.35
C ARG A 29 0.83 12.68 5.69
N LEU A 30 1.41 11.49 5.54
CA LEU A 30 0.74 10.34 4.94
C LEU A 30 -0.36 9.78 5.87
N GLN A 31 -0.11 9.68 7.18
CA GLN A 31 -1.11 9.21 8.15
C GLN A 31 -2.41 10.03 8.18
N ALA A 32 -2.36 11.31 7.78
CA ALA A 32 -3.49 12.23 7.88
C ALA A 32 -4.61 11.97 6.86
N THR A 33 -4.42 11.05 5.90
CA THR A 33 -5.37 10.82 4.81
C THR A 33 -5.52 9.33 4.53
N THR A 34 -6.68 8.90 4.04
CA THR A 34 -6.93 7.50 3.65
C THR A 34 -5.92 7.01 2.62
N ALA A 35 -5.68 7.78 1.55
CA ALA A 35 -4.72 7.42 0.50
C ALA A 35 -3.28 7.36 1.03
N GLY A 36 -2.89 8.31 1.88
CA GLY A 36 -1.55 8.30 2.48
C GLY A 36 -1.35 7.12 3.44
N ALA A 37 -2.34 6.77 4.26
CA ALA A 37 -2.30 5.59 5.12
C ALA A 37 -2.23 4.29 4.30
N ALA A 38 -2.97 4.21 3.20
CA ALA A 38 -2.90 3.09 2.26
C ALA A 38 -1.51 2.98 1.62
N LEU A 39 -0.88 4.11 1.24
CA LEU A 39 0.48 4.14 0.72
C LEU A 39 1.52 3.69 1.76
N LEU A 40 1.38 4.08 3.02
CA LEU A 40 2.23 3.56 4.10
C LEU A 40 2.05 2.04 4.27
N THR A 41 0.81 1.55 4.22
CA THR A 41 0.50 0.11 4.27
C THR A 41 1.16 -0.63 3.11
N LEU A 42 1.13 -0.03 1.91
CA LEU A 42 1.79 -0.56 0.71
C LEU A 42 3.31 -0.62 0.89
N LEU A 43 3.93 0.45 1.40
CA LEU A 43 5.37 0.48 1.70
C LEU A 43 5.77 -0.62 2.69
N SER A 44 5.04 -0.79 3.81
CA SER A 44 5.33 -1.87 4.76
C SER A 44 5.21 -3.25 4.12
N ASN A 45 4.22 -3.47 3.26
CA ASN A 45 4.06 -4.73 2.54
C ASN A 45 5.20 -4.99 1.53
N VAL A 46 5.70 -3.95 0.86
CA VAL A 46 6.85 -4.05 -0.04
C VAL A 46 8.14 -4.28 0.75
N ALA A 47 8.33 -3.57 1.86
CA ALA A 47 9.48 -3.75 2.74
C ALA A 47 9.57 -5.18 3.29
N ALA A 48 8.44 -5.78 3.71
CA ALA A 48 8.42 -7.16 4.17
C ALA A 48 8.92 -8.17 3.12
N LYS A 49 8.77 -7.86 1.83
CA LYS A 49 9.25 -8.70 0.71
C LYS A 49 10.70 -8.43 0.33
N GLN A 50 11.15 -7.18 0.45
CA GLN A 50 12.52 -6.77 0.10
C GLN A 50 13.53 -7.05 1.22
N PHE A 51 13.07 -7.07 2.47
CA PHE A 51 13.87 -7.25 3.69
C PHE A 51 13.34 -8.45 4.49
N PRO A 52 13.50 -9.70 3.97
CA PRO A 52 12.88 -10.89 4.55
C PRO A 52 13.31 -11.17 6.00
N GLU A 53 14.52 -10.76 6.38
CA GLU A 53 15.05 -10.86 7.74
C GLU A 53 14.28 -10.02 8.76
N ARG A 54 13.53 -9.00 8.30
CA ARG A 54 12.65 -8.15 9.10
C ARG A 54 11.18 -8.28 8.71
N ALA A 55 10.82 -9.31 7.94
CA ALA A 55 9.47 -9.47 7.40
C ALA A 55 8.38 -9.43 8.48
N ALA A 56 8.62 -10.07 9.64
CA ALA A 56 7.67 -10.08 10.75
C ALA A 56 7.37 -8.67 11.29
N GLU A 57 8.40 -7.83 11.45
CA GLU A 57 8.28 -6.44 11.89
C GLU A 57 7.46 -5.62 10.89
N PHE A 58 7.75 -5.77 9.60
CA PHE A 58 7.04 -5.06 8.55
C PHE A 58 5.60 -5.54 8.35
N TYR A 59 5.32 -6.83 8.52
CA TYR A 59 3.95 -7.34 8.49
C TYR A 59 3.14 -6.88 9.71
N GLN A 60 3.77 -6.75 10.89
CA GLN A 60 3.13 -6.14 12.05
C GLN A 60 2.81 -4.65 11.79
N ALA A 61 3.77 -3.89 11.24
CA ALA A 61 3.55 -2.50 10.85
C ALA A 61 2.44 -2.36 9.79
N LYS A 62 2.41 -3.26 8.80
CA LYS A 62 1.34 -3.33 7.79
C LYS A 62 -0.02 -3.53 8.44
N ALA A 63 -0.17 -4.43 9.43
CA ALA A 63 -1.44 -4.65 10.12
C ALA A 63 -1.92 -3.38 10.86
N VAL A 64 -1.01 -2.69 11.56
CA VAL A 64 -1.29 -1.39 12.21
C VAL A 64 -1.75 -0.34 11.19
N LEU A 65 -1.03 -0.20 10.08
CA LEU A 65 -1.32 0.82 9.07
C LEU A 65 -2.59 0.50 8.26
N LEU A 66 -2.88 -0.79 8.03
CA LEU A 66 -4.13 -1.22 7.41
C LEU A 66 -5.32 -0.92 8.31
N SER A 67 -5.20 -1.14 9.63
CA SER A 67 -6.22 -0.78 10.61
C SER A 67 -6.53 0.73 10.56
N LEU A 68 -5.50 1.58 10.55
CA LEU A 68 -5.66 3.03 10.35
C LEU A 68 -6.35 3.33 9.01
N THR A 69 -5.88 2.72 7.92
CA THR A 69 -6.42 2.95 6.57
C THR A 69 -7.91 2.68 6.52
N ILE A 70 -8.36 1.55 7.08
CA ILE A 70 -9.79 1.18 7.15
C ILE A 70 -10.56 2.20 7.99
N CYS A 71 -10.05 2.60 9.16
CA CYS A 71 -10.71 3.59 10.02
C CYS A 71 -10.87 4.97 9.36
N LEU A 72 -9.96 5.34 8.46
CA LEU A 72 -10.04 6.59 7.68
C LEU A 72 -10.86 6.44 6.39
N ALA A 73 -11.17 5.23 5.94
CA ALA A 73 -11.77 5.01 4.64
C ALA A 73 -13.29 5.24 4.68
N THR A 74 -13.77 6.06 3.74
CA THR A 74 -15.21 6.22 3.49
C THR A 74 -15.75 5.20 2.49
N ASP A 75 -14.88 4.66 1.62
CA ASP A 75 -15.21 3.64 0.64
C ASP A 75 -14.20 2.48 0.71
N TRP A 76 -14.62 1.39 1.34
CA TRP A 76 -13.82 0.18 1.49
C TRP A 76 -14.73 -1.05 1.59
N TRP A 77 -14.18 -2.22 1.29
CA TRP A 77 -14.85 -3.51 1.45
C TRP A 77 -13.82 -4.62 1.65
N ALA A 78 -14.27 -5.79 2.11
CA ALA A 78 -13.42 -6.97 2.19
C ALA A 78 -14.06 -8.15 1.46
N THR A 79 -13.23 -9.02 0.88
CA THR A 79 -13.69 -10.26 0.26
C THR A 79 -12.84 -11.42 0.75
N PRO A 80 -13.43 -12.61 0.96
CA PRO A 80 -12.65 -13.84 1.14
C PRO A 80 -11.68 -14.05 -0.03
N HIS A 81 -10.50 -14.57 0.26
CA HIS A 81 -9.48 -14.83 -0.74
C HIS A 81 -8.91 -16.25 -0.58
N ALA A 82 -8.83 -16.98 -1.70
CA ALA A 82 -8.59 -18.42 -1.71
C ALA A 82 -7.11 -18.82 -1.84
N TYR A 83 -6.15 -17.90 -1.73
CA TYR A 83 -4.72 -18.22 -1.91
C TYR A 83 -3.91 -18.22 -0.61
N GLY A 84 -3.54 -19.43 -0.17
CA GLY A 84 -2.37 -19.71 0.65
C GLY A 84 -2.55 -19.69 2.17
N ASP A 85 -1.58 -20.26 2.89
CA ASP A 85 -1.57 -20.40 4.35
C ASP A 85 -1.41 -19.06 5.11
N TYR A 86 -1.19 -17.95 4.40
CA TYR A 86 -0.72 -16.69 4.98
C TYR A 86 -1.73 -15.53 4.92
N ALA A 87 -2.75 -15.58 4.06
CA ALA A 87 -3.82 -14.59 4.00
C ALA A 87 -5.12 -15.24 3.49
N ASP A 88 -6.24 -14.94 4.14
CA ASP A 88 -7.57 -15.50 3.82
C ASP A 88 -8.56 -14.40 3.36
N THR A 89 -8.13 -13.13 3.39
CA THR A 89 -8.98 -11.97 3.15
C THR A 89 -8.21 -10.93 2.34
N VAL A 90 -8.91 -10.26 1.42
CA VAL A 90 -8.41 -9.05 0.75
C VAL A 90 -9.30 -7.87 1.13
N VAL A 91 -8.66 -6.81 1.61
CA VAL A 91 -9.28 -5.52 1.89
C VAL A 91 -9.04 -4.59 0.70
N TYR A 92 -10.10 -3.98 0.21
CA TYR A 92 -10.05 -2.94 -0.81
C TYR A 92 -10.35 -1.59 -0.20
N VAL A 93 -9.61 -0.58 -0.62
CA VAL A 93 -9.84 0.81 -0.21
C VAL A 93 -9.84 1.66 -1.48
N GLU A 94 -10.98 2.30 -1.77
CA GLU A 94 -11.12 3.21 -2.90
C GLU A 94 -10.83 4.64 -2.44
N THR A 95 -10.02 5.35 -3.22
CA THR A 95 -9.74 6.77 -3.03
C THR A 95 -9.74 7.45 -4.39
N SER A 96 -9.79 8.78 -4.41
CA SER A 96 -9.57 9.54 -5.66
C SER A 96 -8.18 9.31 -6.26
N PHE A 97 -7.22 8.81 -5.48
CA PHE A 97 -5.85 8.53 -5.93
C PHE A 97 -5.72 7.14 -6.57
N ALA A 98 -6.28 6.11 -5.94
CA ALA A 98 -6.21 4.72 -6.41
C ALA A 98 -7.24 3.80 -5.71
N ARG A 99 -7.45 2.62 -6.31
CA ARG A 99 -8.00 1.42 -5.65
C ARG A 99 -6.87 0.57 -5.08
N PHE A 100 -6.74 0.56 -3.76
CA PHE A 100 -5.75 -0.27 -3.07
C PHE A 100 -6.32 -1.65 -2.76
N ALA A 101 -5.47 -2.68 -2.76
CA ALA A 101 -5.81 -4.03 -2.36
C ALA A 101 -4.75 -4.61 -1.42
N PHE A 102 -5.16 -5.03 -0.23
CA PHE A 102 -4.27 -5.56 0.81
C PHE A 102 -4.71 -6.95 1.25
N HIS A 103 -3.80 -7.91 1.13
CA HIS A 103 -4.01 -9.27 1.63
C HIS A 103 -3.70 -9.31 3.13
N CYS A 104 -4.59 -9.89 3.93
CA CYS A 104 -4.44 -10.03 5.38
C CYS A 104 -5.12 -11.32 5.88
N ARG A 105 -4.99 -11.57 7.19
CA ARG A 105 -5.73 -12.62 7.89
C ARG A 105 -6.94 -12.00 8.59
N ALA A 106 -8.13 -12.54 8.38
CA ALA A 106 -9.36 -12.14 9.06
C ALA A 106 -9.22 -12.25 10.58
N ALA A 107 -8.45 -13.23 11.05
CA ALA A 107 -8.20 -13.46 12.47
C ALA A 107 -7.09 -12.57 13.07
N ASP A 108 -6.46 -11.67 12.31
CA ASP A 108 -5.44 -10.76 12.85
C ASP A 108 -6.05 -9.90 13.99
N PRO A 109 -5.48 -9.88 15.20
CA PRO A 109 -6.06 -9.17 16.34
C PRO A 109 -6.29 -7.66 16.13
N LEU A 110 -5.54 -7.02 15.22
CA LEU A 110 -5.67 -5.59 14.89
C LEU A 110 -6.74 -5.32 13.82
N LEU A 111 -7.21 -6.36 13.12
CA LEU A 111 -8.13 -6.25 11.99
C LEU A 111 -9.45 -7.00 12.22
N ALA A 112 -9.48 -8.04 13.05
CA ALA A 112 -10.60 -8.98 13.15
C ALA A 112 -11.95 -8.32 13.44
N ASN A 113 -11.97 -7.29 14.29
CA ASN A 113 -13.20 -6.55 14.57
C ASN A 113 -13.64 -5.68 13.39
N LEU A 114 -12.70 -5.02 12.70
CA LEU A 114 -12.99 -4.24 11.51
C LEU A 114 -13.53 -5.15 10.39
N LEU A 115 -12.94 -6.33 10.23
CA LEU A 115 -13.28 -7.25 9.15
C LEU A 115 -14.57 -8.04 9.37
N ARG A 116 -15.01 -8.21 10.62
CA ARG A 116 -16.27 -8.89 10.95
C ARG A 116 -17.48 -8.22 10.31
N ASP A 117 -17.49 -6.89 10.35
CA ASP A 117 -18.59 -6.05 9.86
C ASP A 117 -18.20 -5.38 8.53
N ALA A 118 -17.24 -5.95 7.80
CA ALA A 118 -16.77 -5.38 6.55
C ALA A 118 -17.91 -5.27 5.52
N PRO A 119 -18.07 -4.12 4.85
CA PRO A 119 -19.00 -4.00 3.75
C PRO A 119 -18.68 -5.03 2.66
N THR A 120 -19.73 -5.49 1.97
CA THR A 120 -19.59 -6.26 0.74
C THR A 120 -19.72 -5.33 -0.46
N SER A 121 -19.12 -5.71 -1.58
CA SER A 121 -19.14 -4.90 -2.81
C SER A 121 -19.19 -5.83 -4.02
N PRO A 122 -20.01 -5.52 -5.04
CA PRO A 122 -20.01 -6.26 -6.30
C PRO A 122 -18.80 -5.90 -7.19
N ARG A 123 -17.99 -4.90 -6.80
CA ARG A 123 -16.82 -4.46 -7.57
C ARG A 123 -15.74 -5.55 -7.53
N GLY A 124 -15.28 -5.95 -8.71
CA GLY A 124 -14.21 -6.93 -8.88
C GLY A 124 -12.82 -6.41 -8.46
N TRP A 125 -11.82 -7.29 -8.59
CA TRP A 125 -10.42 -6.97 -8.33
C TRP A 125 -9.94 -5.72 -9.09
N SER A 126 -9.10 -4.91 -8.43
CA SER A 126 -8.30 -3.90 -9.12
C SER A 126 -7.26 -4.59 -10.00
N GLY A 127 -7.23 -4.29 -11.30
CA GLY A 127 -6.24 -4.84 -12.23
C GLY A 127 -4.84 -4.22 -12.15
N LEU A 128 -4.68 -3.11 -11.41
CA LEU A 128 -3.40 -2.39 -11.31
C LEU A 128 -2.55 -2.94 -10.15
N ALA A 129 -1.38 -3.50 -10.51
CA ALA A 129 -0.40 -3.98 -9.56
C ALA A 129 0.42 -2.83 -8.95
N LEU A 130 -0.11 -2.19 -7.90
CA LEU A 130 0.52 -1.00 -7.27
C LEU A 130 1.88 -1.30 -6.60
N GLN A 131 2.14 -2.54 -6.19
CA GLN A 131 3.32 -2.91 -5.39
C GLN A 131 4.65 -2.59 -6.10
N ALA A 132 4.72 -2.79 -7.41
CA ALA A 132 5.94 -2.50 -8.18
C ALA A 132 6.30 -1.01 -8.22
N TYR A 133 5.31 -0.15 -7.99
CA TYR A 133 5.43 1.31 -8.09
C TYR A 133 5.34 2.02 -6.74
N ALA A 134 5.43 1.29 -5.61
CA ALA A 134 5.10 1.83 -4.29
C ALA A 134 5.87 3.11 -3.94
N LEU A 135 7.15 3.19 -4.30
CA LEU A 135 7.98 4.38 -4.06
C LEU A 135 7.60 5.55 -4.97
N GLN A 136 7.37 5.28 -6.26
CA GLN A 136 6.93 6.27 -7.24
C GLN A 136 5.57 6.84 -6.84
N LEU A 137 4.65 5.99 -6.38
CA LEU A 137 3.32 6.38 -5.91
C LEU A 137 3.41 7.28 -4.68
N VAL A 138 4.25 6.96 -3.69
CA VAL A 138 4.47 7.81 -2.51
C VAL A 138 5.07 9.16 -2.91
N ALA A 139 6.11 9.16 -3.75
CA ALA A 139 6.75 10.38 -4.21
C ALA A 139 5.77 11.27 -4.99
N GLY A 140 5.00 10.69 -5.92
CA GLY A 140 4.01 11.40 -6.71
C GLY A 140 2.87 11.96 -5.86
N TYR A 141 2.33 11.17 -4.92
CA TYR A 141 1.30 11.61 -3.99
C TYR A 141 1.76 12.80 -3.12
N LEU A 142 3.01 12.78 -2.65
CA LEU A 142 3.57 13.87 -1.86
C LEU A 142 3.84 15.13 -2.70
N ALA A 143 4.10 14.97 -4.01
CA ALA A 143 4.43 16.03 -4.96
C ALA A 143 3.21 16.76 -5.52
N GLY A 144 2.01 16.18 -5.54
CA GLY A 144 0.82 16.88 -6.02
C GLY A 144 -0.28 15.97 -6.59
N PRO A 145 -1.24 16.53 -7.37
CA PRO A 145 -2.56 15.94 -7.64
C PRO A 145 -2.55 14.75 -8.61
N ALA A 146 -1.39 14.18 -8.92
CA ALA A 146 -1.32 13.04 -9.83
C ALA A 146 -2.02 11.82 -9.22
N THR A 147 -2.84 11.14 -10.03
CA THR A 147 -3.42 9.84 -9.70
C THR A 147 -2.35 8.74 -9.78
N ALA A 148 -2.61 7.58 -9.16
CA ALA A 148 -1.72 6.44 -9.31
C ALA A 148 -1.53 6.01 -10.77
N ALA A 149 -2.58 6.11 -11.59
CA ALA A 149 -2.53 5.77 -13.01
C ALA A 149 -1.56 6.67 -13.79
N GLU A 150 -1.59 7.98 -13.55
CA GLU A 150 -0.68 8.94 -14.20
C GLU A 150 0.78 8.69 -13.79
N ILE A 151 1.01 8.40 -12.50
CA ILE A 151 2.35 8.09 -11.98
C ILE A 151 2.90 6.81 -12.61
N ILE A 152 2.07 5.76 -12.69
CA ILE A 152 2.45 4.47 -13.28
C ILE A 152 2.74 4.63 -14.77
N ALA A 153 1.87 5.31 -15.52
CA ALA A 153 2.07 5.57 -16.94
C ALA A 153 3.38 6.35 -17.20
N ALA A 154 3.69 7.35 -16.37
CA ALA A 154 4.94 8.11 -16.48
C ALA A 154 6.18 7.26 -16.14
N ALA A 155 6.07 6.30 -15.20
CA ALA A 155 7.15 5.39 -14.87
C ALA A 155 7.41 4.39 -16.02
N GLU A 156 6.35 3.83 -16.60
CA GLU A 156 6.44 2.88 -17.72
C GLU A 156 7.05 3.51 -18.97
N GLN A 157 6.71 4.77 -19.28
CA GLN A 157 7.32 5.52 -20.40
C GLN A 157 8.84 5.72 -20.23
N ARG A 158 9.32 5.95 -19.01
CA ARG A 158 10.77 6.08 -18.74
C ARG A 158 11.50 4.76 -18.93
N HIS A 159 10.88 3.64 -18.59
CA HIS A 159 11.47 2.31 -18.78
C HIS A 159 11.37 1.80 -20.23
N GLY A 160 10.40 2.28 -21.01
CA GLY A 160 10.27 1.98 -22.45
C GLY A 160 11.14 2.85 -23.36
N GLY A 161 11.65 3.99 -22.88
CA GLY A 161 12.45 4.94 -23.67
C GLY A 161 13.95 4.62 -23.81
N ASP A 162 14.50 3.77 -22.95
CA ASP A 162 15.93 3.40 -22.95
C ASP A 162 16.30 2.30 -23.98
N GLY A 163 15.34 1.82 -24.77
CA GLY A 163 15.57 0.79 -25.81
C GLY A 163 15.80 1.32 -27.23
N GLY A 164 15.88 2.64 -27.43
CA GLY A 164 15.72 3.26 -28.74
C GLY A 164 16.88 4.15 -29.22
N ALA A 165 18.14 3.78 -28.98
CA ALA A 165 19.27 4.48 -29.59
C ALA A 165 20.43 3.55 -29.94
N GLY A 166 20.49 3.14 -31.21
CA GLY A 166 21.75 2.94 -31.92
C GLY A 166 22.21 1.50 -32.15
N GLN A 167 21.86 0.96 -33.32
CA GLN A 167 22.88 0.46 -34.25
C GLN A 167 22.38 0.63 -35.69
N PRO A 168 23.01 1.47 -36.53
CA PRO A 168 22.69 1.52 -37.94
C PRO A 168 23.20 0.25 -38.61
N HIS A 169 22.35 -0.35 -39.44
CA HIS A 169 22.70 -1.35 -40.43
C HIS A 169 24.00 -0.95 -41.14
N ARG A 170 24.98 -1.84 -41.11
CA ARG A 170 25.99 -1.89 -42.18
C ARG A 170 25.70 -3.11 -43.05
N ALA A 171 25.65 -2.81 -44.34
CA ALA A 171 25.58 -3.72 -45.47
C ALA A 171 26.79 -4.65 -45.53
#